data_AF-A0A120DIZ4-F1
#
_entry.id   AF-A0A120DIZ4-F1
#
_cell.length_a   1.000
_cell.length_b   1.000
_cell.length_c   1.000
_cell.angle_alpha   90.00
_cell.angle_beta   90.00
_cell.angle_gamma   90.00
#
_symmetry.space_group_name_H-M   'P 1'
#
loop_
_entity.id
_entity.type
_entity.pdbx_description
1 polymer ?
#
loop_
_entity_poly.entity_id
_entity_poly.type
_entity_poly.pdbx_seq_one_letter_code
_entity_poly.pdbx_strand_id
1 'polypeptide(L)'
;MRRRINRYPRITNDLVFGHVMSNKKNCLELLRRMFPELKLTKVNVITQYDGNIGLESKNIRLDIWAQDDQSRVYDIEMQTTRKNDLEKRMMYYAGISACRRISTTT
;
A
#
# COMPACT_ATOMS: atom_id res chain seq x y z
N MET A 1 -23.33 18.71 -19.50
CA MET A 1 -22.57 17.50 -19.11
C MET A 1 -23.02 17.06 -17.71
N ARG A 2 -23.85 16.02 -17.58
CA ARG A 2 -24.33 15.53 -16.27
C ARG A 2 -23.18 14.80 -15.56
N ARG A 3 -22.69 15.31 -14.42
CA ARG A 3 -21.82 14.53 -13.53
C ARG A 3 -22.62 13.30 -13.10
N ARG A 4 -22.16 12.10 -13.47
CA ARG A 4 -22.66 10.85 -12.88
C ARG A 4 -22.37 10.93 -11.38
N ILE A 5 -23.39 11.21 -10.58
CA ILE A 5 -23.29 11.14 -9.13
C ILE A 5 -23.22 9.66 -8.80
N ASN A 6 -22.01 9.17 -8.50
CA ASN A 6 -21.85 7.80 -8.04
C ASN A 6 -22.37 7.75 -6.61
N ARG A 7 -23.54 7.13 -6.40
CA ARG A 7 -24.21 7.07 -5.08
C ARG A 7 -23.38 6.34 -4.01
N TYR A 8 -22.41 5.53 -4.42
CA TYR A 8 -21.53 4.79 -3.53
C TYR A 8 -20.06 5.04 -3.88
N PRO A 9 -19.19 5.30 -2.88
CA PRO A 9 -17.76 5.41 -3.11
C PRO A 9 -17.20 4.05 -3.53
N ARG A 10 -16.31 4.05 -4.52
CA ARG A 10 -15.63 2.84 -5.00
C ARG A 10 -14.42 2.53 -4.12
N ILE A 11 -13.90 1.30 -4.22
CA ILE A 11 -12.65 0.91 -3.54
C ILE A 11 -11.45 1.79 -3.91
N THR A 12 -11.48 2.43 -5.09
CA THR A 12 -10.47 3.38 -5.54
C THR A 12 -10.52 4.74 -4.83
N ASN A 13 -11.42 4.93 -3.86
CA ASN A 13 -11.44 6.11 -3.00
C ASN A 13 -10.53 5.86 -1.79
N ASP A 14 -9.64 6.79 -1.47
CA ASP A 14 -8.61 6.63 -0.44
C ASP A 14 -9.18 6.28 0.94
N LEU A 15 -10.31 6.87 1.34
CA LEU A 15 -10.94 6.56 2.63
C LEU A 15 -11.52 5.15 2.65
N VAL A 16 -12.15 4.72 1.55
CA VAL A 16 -12.69 3.36 1.42
C VAL A 16 -11.56 2.34 1.38
N PHE A 17 -10.51 2.61 0.59
CA PHE A 17 -9.33 1.76 0.52
C PHE A 17 -8.67 1.62 1.89
N GLY A 18 -8.39 2.75 2.54
CA GLY A 18 -7.83 2.80 3.89
C GLY A 18 -8.65 1.99 4.89
N HIS A 19 -9.97 2.18 4.89
CA HIS A 19 -10.87 1.43 5.77
C HIS A 19 -10.85 -0.07 5.48
N VAL A 20 -10.94 -0.48 4.22
CA VAL A 20 -10.90 -1.91 3.84
C VAL A 20 -9.57 -2.56 4.22
N MET A 21 -8.46 -1.86 4.00
CA MET A 21 -7.12 -2.38 4.28
C MET A 21 -6.74 -2.31 5.76
N SER A 22 -7.39 -1.45 6.56
CA SER A 22 -7.23 -1.46 8.03
C SER A 22 -7.56 -2.82 8.66
N ASN A 23 -8.40 -3.63 8.00
CA ASN A 23 -8.64 -5.00 8.39
C ASN A 23 -7.43 -5.87 8.05
N LYS A 24 -6.70 -6.29 9.08
CA LYS A 24 -5.50 -7.13 8.98
C LYS A 24 -5.69 -8.38 8.13
N LYS A 25 -6.89 -8.99 8.14
CA LYS A 25 -7.19 -10.17 7.32
C LYS A 25 -7.13 -9.84 5.83
N ASN A 26 -7.66 -8.69 5.42
CA ASN A 26 -7.63 -8.26 4.02
C ASN A 26 -6.19 -8.01 3.55
N CYS A 27 -5.39 -7.29 4.34
CA CYS A 27 -3.96 -7.11 4.03
C CYS A 27 -3.19 -8.43 3.97
N LEU A 28 -3.38 -9.32 4.95
CA LEU A 28 -2.73 -10.63 4.97
C LEU A 28 -3.06 -11.44 3.71
N GLU A 29 -4.34 -11.47 3.34
CA GLU A 29 -4.84 -12.22 2.19
C GLU A 29 -4.39 -11.63 0.85
N LEU A 30 -4.24 -10.29 0.75
CA LEU A 30 -3.61 -9.66 -0.40
C LEU A 30 -2.14 -10.07 -0.50
N LEU A 31 -1.39 -9.96 0.60
CA LEU A 31 0.04 -10.26 0.63
C LEU A 31 0.34 -11.73 0.32
N ARG A 32 -0.49 -12.66 0.80
CA ARG A 32 -0.40 -14.08 0.47
C ARG A 32 -0.61 -14.37 -1.02
N ARG A 33 -1.52 -13.63 -1.67
CA ARG A 33 -1.75 -13.77 -3.13
C ARG A 33 -0.58 -13.22 -3.94
N MET A 34 0.01 -12.11 -3.49
CA MET A 34 1.15 -11.49 -4.15
C MET A 34 2.46 -12.26 -3.94
N PHE A 35 2.65 -12.83 -2.75
CA PHE A 35 3.88 -13.52 -2.34
C PHE A 35 3.57 -14.87 -1.68
N PRO A 36 3.04 -15.85 -2.43
CA PRO A 36 2.65 -17.16 -1.89
C PRO A 36 3.82 -17.92 -1.27
N GLU A 37 5.05 -17.66 -1.70
CA GLU A 37 6.29 -18.27 -1.21
C GLU A 37 6.63 -17.87 0.23
N LEU A 38 6.17 -16.71 0.71
CA LEU A 38 6.54 -16.18 2.03
C LEU A 38 5.74 -16.79 3.19
N LYS A 39 4.69 -17.57 2.89
CA LYS A 39 3.84 -18.28 3.88
C LYS A 39 3.42 -17.42 5.08
N LEU A 40 3.00 -16.19 4.82
CA LEU A 40 2.67 -15.18 5.84
C LEU A 40 1.59 -15.70 6.80
N THR A 41 1.80 -15.55 8.11
CA THR A 41 0.85 -15.99 9.15
C THR A 41 0.09 -14.84 9.77
N LYS A 42 0.75 -13.70 9.97
CA LYS A 42 0.21 -12.49 10.60
C LYS A 42 0.85 -11.25 9.99
N VAL A 43 0.11 -10.15 10.04
CA VAL A 43 0.61 -8.81 9.69
C VAL A 43 0.06 -7.78 10.66
N ASN A 44 0.89 -6.81 11.02
CA ASN A 44 0.46 -5.55 11.60
C ASN A 44 0.22 -4.55 10.48
N VAL A 45 -0.81 -3.72 10.63
CA VAL A 45 -1.24 -2.76 9.61
C VAL A 45 -1.45 -1.41 10.28
N ILE A 46 -0.92 -0.36 9.67
CA ILE A 46 -1.16 1.03 10.02
C ILE A 46 -1.62 1.76 8.75
N THR A 47 -2.79 2.37 8.80
CA THR A 47 -3.30 3.25 7.74
C THR A 47 -2.76 4.65 7.93
N GLN A 48 -2.31 5.31 6.85
CA GLN A 48 -1.73 6.67 6.89
C GLN A 48 -0.56 6.77 7.88
N TYR A 49 0.48 5.98 7.63
CA TYR A 49 1.70 6.04 8.43
C TYR A 49 2.51 7.29 8.06
N ASP A 50 2.74 8.16 9.03
CA ASP A 50 3.62 9.33 8.96
C ASP A 50 4.81 9.04 9.89
N GLY A 51 5.97 8.67 9.32
CA GLY A 51 7.12 8.25 10.10
C GLY A 51 8.39 8.03 9.28
N ASN A 52 9.52 7.87 9.97
CA ASN A 52 10.83 7.63 9.34
C ASN A 52 11.00 6.15 9.01
N ILE A 53 11.22 5.81 7.74
CA ILE A 53 11.49 4.45 7.28
C ILE A 53 12.96 4.36 6.86
N GLY A 54 13.88 4.36 7.83
CA GLY A 54 15.31 4.05 7.59
C GLY A 54 16.22 5.20 7.07
N LEU A 55 17.53 4.89 7.07
CA LEU A 55 18.75 5.70 7.37
C LEU A 55 18.84 7.21 7.04
N GLU A 56 18.12 7.73 6.06
CA GLU A 56 18.22 9.12 5.62
C GLU A 56 16.83 9.76 5.79
N SER A 57 16.58 10.32 6.97
CA SER A 57 15.28 10.79 7.46
C SER A 57 14.61 11.82 6.54
N LYS A 58 13.95 11.32 5.49
CA LYS A 58 12.89 12.01 4.77
C LYS A 58 11.57 11.50 5.29
N ASN A 59 10.69 12.42 5.66
CA ASN A 59 9.36 12.07 6.13
C ASN A 59 8.57 11.45 4.96
N ILE A 60 8.21 10.17 5.08
CA ILE A 60 7.47 9.43 4.05
C ILE A 60 6.08 9.13 4.60
N ARG A 61 5.07 9.53 3.83
CA ARG A 61 3.68 9.15 4.09
C ARG A 61 3.33 7.94 3.25
N LEU A 62 2.91 6.86 3.91
CA LEU A 62 2.41 5.66 3.27
C LEU A 62 0.90 5.57 3.42
N ASP A 63 0.22 5.16 2.35
CA ASP A 63 -1.22 4.91 2.40
C ASP A 63 -1.53 3.77 3.38
N ILE A 64 -0.83 2.65 3.21
CA ILE A 64 -0.90 1.48 4.10
C ILE A 64 0.52 0.97 4.36
N TRP A 65 0.93 1.04 5.62
CA TRP A 65 2.12 0.35 6.10
C TRP A 65 1.70 -1.00 6.68
N ALA A 66 2.36 -2.07 6.24
CA ALA A 66 2.19 -3.39 6.85
C ALA A 66 3.55 -4.02 7.18
N GLN A 67 3.60 -4.77 8.28
CA GLN A 67 4.79 -5.52 8.67
C GLN A 67 4.41 -6.91 9.13
N ASP A 68 5.14 -7.92 8.66
CA ASP A 68 4.92 -9.30 9.09
C ASP A 68 5.73 -9.70 10.32
N ASP A 69 5.69 -10.98 10.65
CA ASP A 69 6.38 -11.57 11.79
C ASP A 69 7.89 -11.74 11.61
N GLN A 70 8.39 -11.59 10.39
CA GLN A 70 9.81 -11.62 10.05
C GLN A 70 10.37 -10.21 9.85
N SER A 71 9.66 -9.19 10.34
CA SER A 71 10.01 -7.77 10.23
C SER A 71 10.10 -7.25 8.79
N ARG A 72 9.55 -7.97 7.80
CA ARG A 72 9.47 -7.48 6.41
C ARG A 72 8.40 -6.41 6.34
N VAL A 73 8.75 -5.27 5.77
CA VAL A 73 7.85 -4.11 5.62
C VAL A 73 7.30 -4.05 4.20
N TYR A 74 6.01 -3.78 4.11
CA TYR A 74 5.24 -3.64 2.90
C TYR A 74 4.58 -2.27 2.87
N ASP A 75 4.67 -1.64 1.71
CA ASP A 75 3.99 -0.41 1.39
C ASP A 75 2.96 -0.68 0.31
N ILE A 76 1.68 -0.46 0.62
CA ILE A 76 0.56 -0.83 -0.24
C ILE A 76 -0.18 0.46 -0.66
N GLU A 77 -0.10 0.78 -1.95
CA GLU A 77 -0.71 1.97 -2.55
C GLU A 77 -1.75 1.59 -3.61
N MET A 78 -2.90 2.26 -3.61
CA MET A 78 -3.94 2.08 -4.62
C MET A 78 -3.57 2.81 -5.91
N GLN A 79 -3.47 2.10 -7.03
CA GLN A 79 -3.20 2.72 -8.33
C GLN A 79 -4.47 2.86 -9.18
N THR A 80 -4.94 4.09 -9.34
CA THR A 80 -6.17 4.41 -10.10
C THR A 80 -5.92 4.84 -11.54
N THR A 81 -4.66 5.01 -11.94
CA THR A 81 -4.27 5.46 -13.28
C THR A 81 -3.10 4.66 -13.81
N ARG A 82 -3.15 4.27 -15.09
CA ARG A 82 -1.96 3.79 -15.82
C ARG A 82 -1.07 5.00 -16.14
N LYS A 83 -0.11 5.31 -15.26
CA LYS A 83 0.86 6.39 -15.47
C LYS A 83 2.22 5.82 -15.85
N ASN A 84 2.79 6.28 -16.96
CA ASN A 84 4.16 5.99 -17.39
C ASN A 84 5.24 6.48 -16.40
N ASP A 85 4.88 7.33 -15.43
CA ASP A 85 5.78 7.79 -14.36
C ASP A 85 5.78 6.90 -13.11
N LEU A 86 5.03 5.78 -13.09
CA LEU A 86 5.02 4.83 -11.97
C LEU A 86 6.44 4.35 -11.66
N GLU A 87 7.19 3.99 -12.71
CA GLU A 87 8.55 3.47 -12.59
C GLU A 87 9.47 4.49 -11.92
N LYS A 88 9.41 5.77 -12.32
CA LYS A 88 10.23 6.83 -11.72
C LYS A 88 9.91 7.05 -10.23
N ARG A 89 8.64 7.01 -9.86
CA ARG A 89 8.24 7.12 -8.44
C ARG A 89 8.64 5.87 -7.67
N MET A 90 8.41 4.67 -8.20
CA MET A 90 8.81 3.41 -7.57
C MET A 90 10.33 3.38 -7.29
N MET A 91 11.14 3.82 -8.26
CA MET A 91 12.60 3.87 -8.12
C MET A 91 13.06 4.92 -7.10
N TYR A 92 12.40 6.08 -7.00
CA TYR A 92 12.72 7.10 -6.00
C TYR A 92 12.59 6.57 -4.57
N TYR A 93 11.60 5.72 -4.29
CA TYR A 93 11.43 5.13 -2.95
C TYR A 93 12.20 3.82 -2.76
N ALA A 94 12.36 3.00 -3.81
CA ALA A 94 13.17 1.78 -3.75
C ALA A 94 14.65 2.07 -3.43
N GLY A 95 15.17 3.22 -3.87
CA GLY A 95 16.53 3.68 -3.52
C GLY A 95 16.68 4.21 -2.09
N ILE A 96 15.57 4.47 -1.38
CA ILE A 96 15.55 5.06 -0.03
C ILE A 96 15.15 4.02 1.03
N SER A 97 14.36 3.00 0.69
CA SER A 97 13.71 2.11 1.65
C SER A 97 13.96 0.63 1.37
N ALA A 98 14.29 -0.17 2.38
CA ALA A 98 14.29 -1.64 2.33
C ALA A 98 12.87 -2.25 2.31
N CYS A 99 11.89 -1.53 1.75
CA CYS A 99 10.46 -1.86 1.79
C CYS A 99 10.00 -2.45 0.45
N ARG A 100 9.22 -3.54 0.49
CA ARG A 100 8.60 -4.11 -0.72
C ARG A 100 7.30 -3.38 -1.02
N ARG A 101 7.29 -2.58 -2.09
CA ARG A 101 6.09 -1.85 -2.52
C ARG A 101 5.19 -2.69 -3.41
N ILE A 102 3.88 -2.61 -3.16
CA ILE A 102 2.84 -3.29 -3.94
C ILE A 102 1.92 -2.23 -4.55
N SER A 103 1.86 -2.22 -5.87
CA SER A 103 0.91 -1.42 -6.64
C SER A 103 -0.10 -2.35 -7.30
N THR A 104 -1.36 -2.30 -6.87
CA THR A 104 -2.43 -3.05 -7.53
C THR A 104 -3.06 -2.18 -8.61
N THR A 105 -2.93 -2.58 -9.87
CA THR A 105 -3.64 -1.94 -11.00
C THR A 105 -5.01 -2.60 -11.14
N THR A 106 -6.08 -1.80 -11.28
CA THR A 106 -7.38 -2.29 -11.80
C THR A 106 -7.37 -2.22 -13.32
#